data_AF-E1UIY4-F1
#
_entry.id   AF-E1UIY4-F1
#
_cell.length_a   1.000
_cell.length_b   1.000
_cell.length_c   1.000
_cell.angle_alpha   90.00
_cell.angle_beta   90.00
_cell.angle_gamma   90.00
#
_symmetry.space_group_name_H-M   'P 1'
#
loop_
_entity.id
_entity.type
_entity.pdbx_description
1 polymer ?
#
loop_
_entity_poly.entity_id
_entity_poly.type
_entity_poly.pdbx_seq_one_letter_code
_entity_poly.pdbx_strand_id
1 'polypeptide(L)'
;EDLYQSFARTVESVNVIISTYTDPVLGDVQVYPEKGTVAFGSGLHGWAFTVRQFASRYSKKFGVDRLKMMERLWGDSYFNPKTKKWTNKDKDADGKPLERAFNMFVLDPIFRLFSAIMNFKKDQIPTLLEKLEINLKSDEKELEGKALLKVVMRKFLPAADAMLEMIVIHLPSPVTAQNYRADNLYEGPSDDASFAAIKNCDPRADLMLYVSKMVPTSDKGRF
;
A
#
# COMPACT_ATOMS: atom_id res chain seq x y z
N GLU A 1 6.86 17.76 -3.86
CA GLU A 1 8.20 17.18 -3.65
C GLU A 1 8.49 16.89 -2.19
N ASP A 2 8.35 17.85 -1.26
CA ASP A 2 8.70 17.64 0.16
C ASP A 2 7.98 16.44 0.81
N LEU A 3 6.68 16.28 0.54
CA LEU A 3 5.91 15.13 1.04
C LEU A 3 6.45 13.79 0.50
N TYR A 4 6.79 13.73 -0.80
CA TYR A 4 7.41 12.54 -1.39
C TYR A 4 8.76 12.25 -0.74
N GLN A 5 9.61 13.27 -0.54
CA GLN A 5 10.91 13.10 0.12
C GLN A 5 10.75 12.63 1.57
N SER A 6 9.72 13.11 2.28
CA SER A 6 9.39 12.62 3.62
C SER A 6 9.00 11.14 3.60
N PHE A 7 8.19 10.72 2.63
CA PHE A 7 7.83 9.31 2.45
C PHE A 7 9.05 8.45 2.12
N ALA A 8 9.87 8.88 1.17
CA ALA A 8 11.08 8.15 0.75
C ALA A 8 12.04 7.95 1.94
N ARG A 9 12.32 8.99 2.73
CA ARG A 9 13.15 8.87 3.94
C ARG A 9 12.55 7.94 5.00
N THR A 10 11.22 7.94 5.14
CA THR A 10 10.54 7.06 6.10
C THR A 10 10.65 5.61 5.68
N VAL A 11 10.39 5.31 4.40
CA VAL A 11 10.56 3.97 3.83
C VAL A 11 12.00 3.50 3.98
N GLU A 12 12.96 4.36 3.68
CA GLU A 12 14.39 4.06 3.84
C GLU A 12 14.73 3.73 5.31
N SER A 13 14.22 4.52 6.26
CA SER A 13 14.47 4.30 7.69
C SER A 13 13.94 2.94 8.17
N VAL A 14 12.78 2.51 7.65
CA VAL A 14 12.23 1.16 7.90
C VAL A 14 13.13 0.10 7.27
N ASN A 15 13.56 0.31 6.03
CA ASN A 15 14.40 -0.63 5.29
C ASN A 15 15.80 -0.80 5.89
N VAL A 16 16.35 0.21 6.54
CA VAL A 16 17.60 0.13 7.32
C VAL A 16 17.43 -0.86 8.48
N ILE A 17 16.31 -0.80 9.20
CA ILE A 17 16.05 -1.75 10.30
C ILE A 17 15.88 -3.16 9.74
N ILE A 18 15.06 -3.32 8.69
CA ILE A 18 14.80 -4.63 8.09
C ILE A 18 16.09 -5.27 7.59
N SER A 19 16.93 -4.53 6.85
CA SER A 19 18.19 -5.08 6.33
C SER A 19 19.22 -5.39 7.41
N THR A 20 19.17 -4.69 8.55
CA THR A 20 20.07 -4.93 9.69
C THR A 20 19.77 -6.25 10.39
N TYR A 21 18.49 -6.65 10.45
CA TYR A 21 18.05 -7.83 11.21
C TYR A 21 17.49 -8.96 10.32
N THR A 22 17.77 -8.95 9.01
CA THR A 22 17.25 -9.96 8.11
C THR A 22 17.90 -11.32 8.32
N ASP A 23 17.11 -12.38 8.24
CA ASP A 23 17.62 -13.75 8.16
C ASP A 23 17.98 -14.05 6.69
N PRO A 24 19.22 -14.50 6.39
CA PRO A 24 19.63 -14.84 5.03
C PRO A 24 18.69 -15.83 4.32
N VAL A 25 18.02 -16.71 5.07
CA VAL A 25 17.09 -17.72 4.52
C VAL A 25 15.83 -17.07 3.92
N LEU A 26 15.43 -15.90 4.43
CA LEU A 26 14.23 -15.19 3.96
C LEU A 26 14.48 -14.37 2.68
N GLY A 27 15.75 -14.11 2.35
CA GLY A 27 16.12 -13.24 1.25
C GLY A 27 15.75 -11.77 1.49
N ASP A 28 15.31 -11.09 0.44
CA ASP A 28 14.91 -9.68 0.50
C ASP A 28 13.48 -9.53 1.05
N VAL A 29 13.39 -9.02 2.28
CA VAL A 29 12.14 -8.68 2.98
C VAL A 29 11.95 -7.18 3.18
N GLN A 30 12.77 -6.35 2.51
CA GLN A 30 12.60 -4.90 2.53
C GLN A 30 11.28 -4.50 1.87
N VAL A 31 10.79 -3.30 2.18
CA VAL A 31 9.54 -2.77 1.66
C VAL A 31 9.78 -1.74 0.55
N TYR A 32 9.00 -1.85 -0.51
CA TYR A 32 9.15 -1.06 -1.74
C TYR A 32 7.79 -0.58 -2.23
N PRO A 33 7.54 0.74 -2.29
CA PRO A 33 6.29 1.29 -2.81
C PRO A 33 5.98 0.83 -4.24
N GLU A 34 6.98 0.76 -5.11
CA GLU A 34 6.88 0.27 -6.48
C GLU A 34 6.57 -1.24 -6.58
N LYS A 35 6.82 -2.02 -5.53
CA LYS A 35 6.40 -3.43 -5.46
C LYS A 35 5.03 -3.59 -4.79
N GLY A 36 4.44 -2.52 -4.27
CA GLY A 36 3.12 -2.52 -3.63
C GLY A 36 3.10 -2.89 -2.15
N THR A 37 4.26 -3.05 -1.50
CA THR A 37 4.34 -3.43 -0.08
C THR A 37 4.29 -2.22 0.88
N VAL A 38 3.97 -1.03 0.36
CA VAL A 38 3.82 0.21 1.14
C VAL A 38 2.51 0.88 0.75
N ALA A 39 1.73 1.27 1.77
CA ALA A 39 0.54 2.08 1.61
C ALA A 39 0.71 3.44 2.29
N PHE A 40 0.02 4.44 1.77
CA PHE A 40 -0.01 5.81 2.28
C PHE A 40 -1.45 6.21 2.58
N GLY A 41 -1.71 6.88 3.69
CA GLY A 41 -3.08 7.23 4.03
C GLY A 41 -3.28 7.92 5.37
N SER A 42 -4.53 7.97 5.80
CA SER A 42 -4.97 8.52 7.08
C SER A 42 -6.06 7.64 7.69
N GLY A 43 -5.75 6.99 8.82
CA GLY A 43 -6.72 6.18 9.55
C GLY A 43 -7.93 6.99 10.04
N LEU A 44 -7.70 8.22 10.53
CA LEU A 44 -8.77 9.09 11.03
C LEU A 44 -9.79 9.47 9.94
N HIS A 45 -9.31 9.74 8.72
CA HIS A 45 -10.19 10.06 7.60
C HIS A 45 -10.68 8.80 6.86
N GLY A 46 -10.03 7.66 7.06
CA GLY A 46 -10.45 6.36 6.50
C GLY A 46 -10.08 6.16 5.04
N TRP A 47 -9.00 6.80 4.58
CA TRP A 47 -8.50 6.62 3.22
C TRP A 47 -7.04 6.19 3.21
N ALA A 48 -6.68 5.31 2.28
CA ALA A 48 -5.30 4.93 2.03
C ALA A 48 -5.17 4.40 0.60
N PHE A 49 -3.95 4.40 0.08
CA PHE A 49 -3.66 3.87 -1.23
C PHE A 49 -2.30 3.18 -1.31
N THR A 50 -2.16 2.26 -2.26
CA THR A 50 -0.87 1.73 -2.72
C THR A 50 -0.54 2.31 -4.10
N VAL A 51 0.73 2.25 -4.50
CA VAL A 51 1.13 2.58 -5.88
C VAL A 51 0.42 1.67 -6.90
N ARG A 52 0.19 0.40 -6.53
CA ARG A 52 -0.51 -0.60 -7.35
C ARG A 52 -1.93 -0.19 -7.74
N GLN A 53 -2.68 0.42 -6.82
CA GLN A 53 -4.04 0.90 -7.10
C GLN A 53 -4.04 2.00 -8.17
N PHE A 54 -3.13 2.98 -8.06
CA PHE A 54 -2.97 4.02 -9.09
C PHE A 54 -2.43 3.47 -10.40
N ALA A 55 -1.50 2.52 -10.37
CA ALA A 55 -1.02 1.83 -11.55
C ALA A 55 -2.16 1.09 -12.28
N SER A 56 -3.10 0.49 -11.54
CA SER A 56 -4.28 -0.17 -12.13
C SER A 56 -5.22 0.81 -12.82
N ARG A 57 -5.37 2.03 -12.30
CA ARG A 57 -6.15 3.10 -12.94
C ARG A 57 -5.45 3.64 -14.19
N TYR A 58 -4.15 3.90 -14.10
CA TYR A 58 -3.40 4.58 -15.16
C TYR A 58 -2.87 3.66 -16.25
N SER A 59 -2.63 2.37 -15.98
CA SER A 59 -2.21 1.37 -16.98
C SER A 59 -3.15 1.36 -18.20
N LYS A 60 -4.46 1.31 -17.95
CA LYS A 60 -5.49 1.40 -19.00
C LYS A 60 -5.45 2.72 -19.76
N LYS A 61 -5.27 3.83 -19.05
CA LYS A 61 -5.27 5.18 -19.64
C LYS A 61 -4.04 5.46 -20.51
N PHE A 62 -2.87 4.95 -20.11
CA PHE A 62 -1.63 5.11 -20.85
C PHE A 62 -1.34 3.98 -21.84
N GLY A 63 -2.11 2.88 -21.80
CA GLY A 63 -1.83 1.69 -22.60
C GLY A 63 -0.51 1.01 -22.21
N VAL A 64 -0.18 1.02 -20.92
CA VAL A 64 1.07 0.46 -20.37
C VAL A 64 0.73 -0.67 -19.42
N ASP A 65 1.55 -1.73 -19.41
CA ASP A 65 1.43 -2.80 -18.42
C ASP A 65 1.41 -2.26 -16.97
N ARG A 66 0.64 -2.92 -16.10
CA ARG A 66 0.46 -2.48 -14.71
C ARG A 66 1.76 -2.50 -13.91
N LEU A 67 2.58 -3.54 -14.03
CA LEU A 67 3.84 -3.65 -13.27
C LEU A 67 4.81 -2.56 -13.71
N LYS A 68 4.93 -2.35 -15.02
CA LYS A 68 5.73 -1.24 -15.57
C LYS A 68 5.21 0.13 -15.15
N MET A 69 3.90 0.28 -14.97
CA MET A 69 3.31 1.51 -14.45
C MET A 69 3.60 1.70 -12.95
N MET A 70 3.68 0.62 -12.16
CA MET A 70 4.06 0.71 -10.75
C MET A 70 5.49 1.23 -10.59
N GLU A 71 6.45 0.69 -11.35
CA GLU A 71 7.84 1.17 -11.40
C GLU A 71 7.93 2.66 -11.77
N ARG A 72 7.06 3.10 -12.69
CA ARG A 72 6.99 4.50 -13.13
C ARG A 72 6.34 5.45 -12.14
N LEU A 73 5.56 4.95 -11.20
CA LEU A 73 4.82 5.78 -10.26
C LEU A 73 5.59 6.01 -8.96
N TRP A 74 6.83 5.56 -8.84
CA TRP A 74 7.70 5.81 -7.68
C TRP A 74 9.15 6.04 -8.13
N GLY A 75 9.98 6.63 -7.28
CA GLY A 75 11.39 6.85 -7.61
C GLY A 75 11.62 7.95 -8.65
N ASP A 76 12.78 7.89 -9.29
CA ASP A 76 13.23 8.85 -10.31
C ASP A 76 12.62 8.52 -11.69
N SER A 77 11.30 8.61 -11.76
CA SER A 77 10.54 8.49 -13.00
C SER A 77 9.73 9.75 -13.24
N TYR A 78 9.84 10.28 -14.45
CA TYR A 78 9.26 11.56 -14.85
C TYR A 78 8.53 11.40 -16.18
N PHE A 79 7.34 12.00 -16.26
CA PHE A 79 6.58 12.08 -17.51
C PHE A 79 6.62 13.51 -18.02
N ASN A 80 7.15 13.71 -19.23
CA ASN A 80 7.16 15.02 -19.85
C ASN A 80 5.83 15.24 -20.61
N PRO A 81 4.96 16.18 -20.18
CA PRO A 81 3.64 16.37 -20.81
C PRO A 81 3.72 16.89 -22.24
N LYS A 82 4.81 17.60 -22.59
CA LYS A 82 5.01 18.16 -23.94
C LYS A 82 5.39 17.09 -24.94
N THR A 83 6.33 16.21 -24.58
CA THR A 83 6.82 15.15 -25.47
C THR A 83 6.03 13.86 -25.32
N LYS A 84 5.21 13.73 -24.25
CA LYS A 84 4.48 12.52 -23.85
C LYS A 84 5.38 11.30 -23.64
N LYS A 85 6.64 11.54 -23.24
CA LYS A 85 7.65 10.50 -23.02
C LYS A 85 8.03 10.39 -21.55
N TRP A 86 8.38 9.18 -21.16
CA TRP A 86 8.95 8.86 -19.86
C TRP A 86 10.47 9.04 -19.90
N THR A 87 11.04 9.51 -18.79
CA THR A 87 12.48 9.68 -18.61
C THR A 87 12.85 9.45 -17.15
N ASN A 88 14.09 9.08 -16.90
CA ASN A 88 14.67 8.98 -15.55
C ASN A 88 15.52 10.20 -15.21
N LYS A 89 15.45 11.26 -16.03
CA LYS A 89 16.09 12.54 -15.78
C LYS A 89 15.06 13.54 -15.26
N ASP A 90 15.44 14.25 -14.21
CA ASP A 90 14.63 15.30 -13.56
C ASP A 90 14.50 16.58 -14.39
N LYS A 91 15.10 16.64 -15.58
CA LYS A 91 15.06 17.78 -16.50
C LYS A 91 14.76 17.33 -17.93
N ASP A 92 14.08 18.20 -18.68
CA ASP A 92 13.88 18.02 -20.12
C ASP A 92 15.13 18.40 -20.93
N ALA A 93 15.05 18.28 -22.26
CA ALA A 93 16.14 18.62 -23.17
C ALA A 93 16.54 20.11 -23.12
N ASP A 94 15.63 20.98 -22.69
CA ASP A 94 15.87 22.42 -22.50
C ASP A 94 16.40 22.74 -21.10
N GLY A 95 16.65 21.72 -20.26
CA GLY A 95 17.09 21.87 -18.87
C GLY A 95 15.98 22.27 -17.89
N LYS A 96 14.71 22.29 -18.31
CA LYS A 96 13.58 22.64 -17.44
C LYS A 96 13.26 21.48 -16.50
N PRO A 97 13.02 21.75 -15.20
CA PRO A 97 12.65 20.70 -14.25
C PRO A 97 11.38 19.96 -14.68
N LEU A 98 11.40 18.65 -14.53
CA LEU A 98 10.27 17.77 -14.70
C LEU A 98 9.72 17.34 -13.35
N GLU A 99 8.40 17.32 -13.25
CA GLU A 99 7.74 16.82 -12.05
C GLU A 99 7.77 15.30 -12.01
N ARG A 100 8.12 14.76 -10.84
CA ARG A 100 8.11 13.32 -10.57
C ARG A 100 6.72 12.74 -10.80
N ALA A 101 6.67 11.56 -11.41
CA ALA A 101 5.42 10.90 -11.76
C ALA A 101 4.52 10.61 -10.53
N PHE A 102 5.10 10.23 -9.38
CA PHE A 102 4.34 10.09 -8.14
C PHE A 102 3.62 11.39 -7.77
N ASN A 103 4.32 12.53 -7.83
CA ASN A 103 3.71 13.82 -7.50
C ASN A 103 2.61 14.17 -8.51
N MET A 104 2.92 14.07 -9.80
CA MET A 104 2.02 14.46 -10.87
C MET A 104 0.75 13.60 -10.95
N PHE A 105 0.86 12.29 -10.77
CA PHE A 105 -0.24 11.35 -11.01
C PHE A 105 -0.91 10.84 -9.73
N VAL A 106 -0.22 10.87 -8.59
CA VAL A 106 -0.76 10.38 -7.32
C VAL A 106 -1.08 11.54 -6.38
N LEU A 107 -0.11 12.40 -6.07
CA LEU A 107 -0.31 13.46 -5.09
C LEU A 107 -1.15 14.63 -5.64
N ASP A 108 -0.91 15.10 -6.85
CA ASP A 108 -1.61 16.27 -7.40
C ASP A 108 -3.14 16.11 -7.42
N PRO A 109 -3.72 14.97 -7.88
CA PRO A 109 -5.16 14.74 -7.76
C PRO A 109 -5.69 14.83 -6.32
N ILE A 110 -4.93 14.28 -5.35
CA ILE A 110 -5.30 14.32 -3.93
C ILE A 110 -5.21 15.76 -3.41
N PHE A 111 -4.14 16.48 -3.72
CA PHE A 111 -3.93 17.87 -3.29
C PHE A 111 -5.00 18.81 -3.86
N ARG A 112 -5.40 18.61 -5.13
CA ARG A 112 -6.49 19.36 -5.75
C ARG A 112 -7.82 19.11 -5.06
N LEU A 113 -8.15 17.85 -4.72
CA LEU A 113 -9.36 17.53 -3.95
C LEU A 113 -9.34 18.23 -2.59
N PHE A 114 -8.25 18.10 -1.83
CA PHE A 114 -8.11 18.75 -0.53
C PHE A 114 -8.25 20.27 -0.63
N SER A 115 -7.54 20.90 -1.58
CA SER A 115 -7.57 22.35 -1.77
C SER A 115 -8.95 22.85 -2.22
N ALA A 116 -9.60 22.17 -3.16
CA ALA A 116 -10.91 22.59 -3.65
C ALA A 116 -11.98 22.48 -2.57
N ILE A 117 -12.01 21.36 -1.83
CA ILE A 117 -13.04 21.10 -0.80
C ILE A 117 -12.82 22.01 0.43
N MET A 118 -11.60 22.12 0.93
CA MET A 118 -11.31 22.89 2.15
C MET A 118 -11.41 24.40 1.95
N ASN A 119 -11.23 24.88 0.71
CA ASN A 119 -11.38 26.30 0.36
C ASN A 119 -12.73 26.60 -0.33
N PHE A 120 -13.71 25.69 -0.23
CA PHE A 120 -15.09 25.91 -0.71
C PHE A 120 -15.19 26.33 -2.19
N LYS A 121 -14.33 25.79 -3.07
CA LYS A 121 -14.35 26.06 -4.51
C LYS A 121 -15.46 25.27 -5.21
N LYS A 122 -16.71 25.66 -4.96
CA LYS A 122 -17.93 24.93 -5.38
C LYS A 122 -18.05 24.74 -6.90
N ASP A 123 -17.43 25.62 -7.68
CA ASP A 123 -17.32 25.53 -9.14
C ASP A 123 -16.39 24.41 -9.60
N GLN A 124 -15.32 24.11 -8.84
CA GLN A 124 -14.29 23.14 -9.22
C GLN A 124 -14.56 21.73 -8.70
N ILE A 125 -15.23 21.61 -7.56
CA ILE A 125 -15.48 20.32 -6.89
C ILE A 125 -16.21 19.33 -7.83
N PRO A 126 -17.34 19.67 -8.48
CA PRO A 126 -18.07 18.72 -9.33
C PRO A 126 -17.20 18.16 -10.47
N THR A 127 -16.45 19.04 -11.13
CA THR A 127 -15.55 18.67 -12.25
C THR A 127 -14.42 17.74 -11.79
N LEU A 128 -13.88 17.96 -10.58
CA LEU A 128 -12.84 17.10 -10.01
C LEU A 128 -13.39 15.71 -9.63
N LEU A 129 -14.58 15.67 -9.03
CA LEU A 129 -15.24 14.41 -8.66
C LEU A 129 -15.55 13.57 -9.89
N GLU A 130 -16.07 14.18 -10.96
CA GLU A 130 -16.35 13.49 -12.22
C GLU A 130 -15.09 12.93 -12.86
N LYS A 131 -14.01 13.72 -12.96
CA LYS A 131 -12.73 13.27 -13.54
C LYS A 131 -12.06 12.12 -12.79
N LEU A 132 -12.36 11.98 -11.50
CA LEU A 132 -11.85 10.91 -10.64
C LEU A 132 -12.87 9.78 -10.43
N GLU A 133 -14.01 9.85 -11.12
CA GLU A 133 -15.09 8.86 -11.09
C GLU A 133 -15.66 8.66 -9.67
N ILE A 134 -15.78 9.75 -8.91
CA ILE A 134 -16.29 9.75 -7.53
C ILE A 134 -17.76 10.16 -7.53
N ASN A 135 -18.64 9.21 -7.26
CA ASN A 135 -20.09 9.44 -7.22
C ASN A 135 -20.59 9.71 -5.80
N LEU A 136 -21.17 10.89 -5.60
CA LEU A 136 -21.84 11.29 -4.35
C LEU A 136 -23.35 11.08 -4.43
N LYS A 137 -23.95 10.61 -3.33
CA LYS A 137 -25.39 10.55 -3.11
C LYS A 137 -25.96 11.96 -2.89
N SER A 138 -27.28 12.11 -2.97
CA SER A 138 -27.95 13.41 -2.87
C SER A 138 -27.66 14.13 -1.55
N ASP A 139 -27.74 13.41 -0.42
CA ASP A 139 -27.41 13.91 0.93
C ASP A 139 -25.91 14.24 1.08
N GLU A 140 -25.03 13.44 0.47
CA GLU A 140 -23.59 13.66 0.51
C GLU A 140 -23.15 14.92 -0.26
N LYS A 141 -23.92 15.37 -1.26
CA LYS A 141 -23.65 16.58 -2.04
C LYS A 141 -23.88 17.87 -1.27
N GLU A 142 -24.68 17.82 -0.20
CA GLU A 142 -24.96 18.95 0.67
C GLU A 142 -23.85 19.18 1.72
N LEU A 143 -22.94 18.22 1.88
CA LEU A 143 -21.82 18.33 2.80
C LEU A 143 -20.78 19.32 2.30
N GLU A 144 -20.07 19.96 3.23
CA GLU A 144 -18.98 20.90 2.91
C GLU A 144 -17.76 20.69 3.84
N GLY A 145 -16.64 21.31 3.44
CA GLY A 145 -15.39 21.30 4.21
C GLY A 145 -14.95 19.89 4.63
N LYS A 146 -14.63 19.73 5.92
CA LYS A 146 -14.11 18.46 6.46
C LYS A 146 -15.10 17.29 6.32
N ALA A 147 -16.41 17.55 6.40
CA ALA A 147 -17.42 16.49 6.30
C ALA A 147 -17.43 15.91 4.87
N LEU A 148 -17.46 16.79 3.87
CA LEU A 148 -17.38 16.38 2.47
C LEU A 148 -16.06 15.67 2.16
N LEU A 149 -14.93 16.22 2.63
CA LEU A 149 -13.60 15.65 2.38
C LEU A 149 -13.50 14.20 2.86
N LYS A 150 -14.03 13.90 4.06
CA LYS A 150 -14.03 12.52 4.59
C LYS A 150 -14.82 11.57 3.68
N VAL A 151 -16.00 11.96 3.21
CA VAL A 151 -16.83 11.13 2.33
C VAL A 151 -16.14 10.92 0.98
N VAL A 152 -15.65 12.00 0.37
CA VAL A 152 -14.97 11.96 -0.93
C VAL A 152 -13.73 11.06 -0.89
N MET A 153 -12.86 11.24 0.12
CA MET A 153 -11.64 10.44 0.21
C MET A 153 -11.90 8.96 0.49
N ARG A 154 -12.92 8.63 1.30
CA ARG A 154 -13.32 7.23 1.54
C ARG A 154 -13.83 6.54 0.29
N LYS A 155 -14.59 7.23 -0.57
CA LYS A 155 -15.05 6.67 -1.85
C LYS A 155 -13.93 6.60 -2.87
N PHE A 156 -13.00 7.55 -2.84
CA PHE A 156 -11.91 7.60 -3.80
C PHE A 156 -10.87 6.51 -3.52
N LEU A 157 -10.43 6.39 -2.27
CA LEU A 157 -9.32 5.53 -1.85
C LEU A 157 -9.64 4.86 -0.50
N PRO A 158 -10.55 3.86 -0.46
CA PRO A 158 -10.92 3.20 0.79
C PRO A 158 -9.69 2.58 1.49
N ALA A 159 -9.46 2.92 2.76
CA ALA A 159 -8.28 2.44 3.46
C ALA A 159 -8.24 0.90 3.59
N ALA A 160 -9.40 0.27 3.82
CA ALA A 160 -9.51 -1.18 3.95
C ALA A 160 -9.01 -1.90 2.68
N ASP A 161 -9.37 -1.40 1.50
CA ASP A 161 -9.01 -2.01 0.23
C ASP A 161 -7.49 -1.97 0.01
N ALA A 162 -6.84 -0.84 0.34
CA ALA A 162 -5.39 -0.72 0.23
C ALA A 162 -4.65 -1.67 1.19
N MET A 163 -5.14 -1.81 2.43
CA MET A 163 -4.54 -2.71 3.41
C MET A 163 -4.76 -4.18 3.03
N LEU A 164 -5.99 -4.56 2.68
CA LEU A 164 -6.33 -5.93 2.30
C LEU A 164 -5.57 -6.36 1.05
N GLU A 165 -5.38 -5.46 0.08
CA GLU A 165 -4.55 -5.72 -1.09
C GLU A 165 -3.12 -6.12 -0.69
N MET A 166 -2.48 -5.37 0.22
CA MET A 166 -1.14 -5.71 0.67
C MET A 166 -1.09 -7.04 1.43
N ILE A 167 -2.06 -7.26 2.33
CA ILE A 167 -2.16 -8.50 3.13
C ILE A 167 -2.27 -9.71 2.21
N VAL A 168 -3.19 -9.67 1.24
CA VAL A 168 -3.48 -10.82 0.37
C VAL A 168 -2.35 -11.09 -0.62
N ILE A 169 -1.71 -10.05 -1.15
CA ILE A 169 -0.70 -10.22 -2.21
C ILE A 169 0.68 -10.52 -1.63
N HIS A 170 1.04 -9.92 -0.50
CA HIS A 170 2.42 -9.89 -0.03
C HIS A 170 2.67 -10.69 1.25
N LEU A 171 1.66 -10.95 2.09
CA LEU A 171 1.90 -11.74 3.30
C LEU A 171 1.88 -13.24 2.99
N PRO A 172 2.84 -14.02 3.53
CA PRO A 172 2.90 -15.45 3.30
C PRO A 172 1.75 -16.18 4.01
N SER A 173 1.20 -17.18 3.33
CA SER A 173 0.25 -18.11 3.94
C SER A 173 0.95 -19.00 5.00
N PRO A 174 0.22 -19.67 5.92
CA PRO A 174 0.81 -20.65 6.83
C PRO A 174 1.59 -21.76 6.10
N VAL A 175 1.10 -22.22 4.94
CA VAL A 175 1.78 -23.21 4.10
C VAL A 175 3.17 -22.73 3.67
N THR A 176 3.28 -21.47 3.27
CA THR A 176 4.56 -20.86 2.89
C THR A 176 5.43 -20.57 4.11
N ALA A 177 4.84 -19.96 5.15
CA ALA A 177 5.55 -19.46 6.31
C ALA A 177 6.10 -20.56 7.21
N GLN A 178 5.35 -21.65 7.39
CA GLN A 178 5.80 -22.75 8.25
C GLN A 178 7.02 -23.47 7.67
N ASN A 179 7.18 -23.49 6.35
CA ASN A 179 8.31 -24.16 5.70
C ASN A 179 9.67 -23.64 6.18
N TYR A 180 9.83 -22.32 6.31
CA TYR A 180 11.07 -21.69 6.76
C TYR A 180 11.07 -21.33 8.26
N ARG A 181 9.92 -21.47 8.95
CA ARG A 181 9.81 -21.18 10.40
C ARG A 181 9.89 -22.43 11.27
N ALA A 182 9.65 -23.62 10.73
CA ALA A 182 9.61 -24.87 11.49
C ALA A 182 10.87 -25.05 12.36
N ASP A 183 12.04 -24.80 11.79
CA ASP A 183 13.34 -24.89 12.47
C ASP A 183 13.44 -23.99 13.72
N ASN A 184 12.77 -22.83 13.71
CA ASN A 184 12.77 -21.90 14.85
C ASN A 184 11.64 -22.16 15.85
N LEU A 185 10.58 -22.87 15.44
CA LEU A 185 9.38 -23.09 16.24
C LEU A 185 9.38 -24.44 16.97
N TYR A 186 10.18 -25.41 16.52
CA TYR A 186 10.20 -26.77 17.04
C TYR A 186 11.53 -27.06 17.74
N GLU A 187 11.46 -27.46 19.01
CA GLU A 187 12.64 -27.77 19.83
C GLU A 187 13.06 -29.26 19.76
N GLY A 188 12.30 -30.09 19.04
CA GLY A 188 12.61 -31.50 18.82
C GLY A 188 13.54 -31.74 17.63
N PRO A 189 13.83 -33.01 17.30
CA PRO A 189 14.66 -33.37 16.16
C PRO A 189 14.07 -32.89 14.81
N SER A 190 14.92 -32.34 13.93
CA SER A 190 14.50 -31.83 12.62
C SER A 190 14.22 -32.94 11.58
N ASP A 191 14.38 -34.20 11.95
CA ASP A 191 14.13 -35.37 11.12
C ASP A 191 12.92 -36.20 11.59
N ASP A 192 12.20 -35.75 12.64
CA ASP A 192 11.02 -36.44 13.14
C ASP A 192 9.73 -36.12 12.37
N ALA A 193 8.68 -36.91 12.62
CA ALA A 193 7.39 -36.77 11.96
C ALA A 193 6.68 -35.44 12.31
N SER A 194 6.86 -34.93 13.53
CA SER A 194 6.24 -33.70 14.02
C SER A 194 6.84 -32.46 13.34
N PHE A 195 8.16 -32.42 13.21
CA PHE A 195 8.88 -31.39 12.47
C PHE A 195 8.46 -31.38 11.01
N ALA A 196 8.43 -32.56 10.37
CA ALA A 196 7.99 -32.68 8.98
C ALA A 196 6.53 -32.21 8.80
N ALA A 197 5.65 -32.55 9.74
CA ALA A 197 4.25 -32.11 9.74
C ALA A 197 4.11 -30.59 9.88
N ILE A 198 4.84 -29.97 10.81
CA ILE A 198 4.87 -28.51 10.97
C ILE A 198 5.42 -27.86 9.70
N LYS A 199 6.57 -28.32 9.20
CA LYS A 199 7.23 -27.74 8.01
C LYS A 199 6.36 -27.79 6.75
N ASN A 200 5.56 -28.84 6.61
CA ASN A 200 4.66 -29.04 5.46
C ASN A 200 3.25 -28.50 5.70
N CYS A 201 2.94 -27.98 6.89
CA CYS A 201 1.59 -27.57 7.30
C CYS A 201 0.56 -28.70 7.05
N ASP A 202 0.93 -29.94 7.42
CA ASP A 202 0.14 -31.14 7.10
C ASP A 202 -1.10 -31.25 8.02
N PRO A 203 -2.34 -31.15 7.47
CA PRO A 203 -3.56 -31.26 8.27
C PRO A 203 -3.93 -32.72 8.64
N ARG A 204 -3.17 -33.72 8.17
CA ARG A 204 -3.45 -35.15 8.40
C ARG A 204 -2.48 -35.80 9.40
N ALA A 205 -1.47 -35.07 9.83
CA ALA A 205 -0.49 -35.53 10.81
C ALA A 205 -1.03 -35.47 12.25
N ASP A 206 -0.21 -35.91 13.21
CA ASP A 206 -0.51 -35.75 14.62
C ASP A 206 -0.62 -34.27 15.02
N LEU A 207 -1.50 -33.99 15.98
CA LEU A 207 -1.84 -32.62 16.37
C LEU A 207 -0.65 -31.92 17.04
N MET A 208 -0.17 -30.85 16.41
CA MET A 208 0.77 -29.90 16.99
C MET A 208 0.09 -28.54 17.18
N LEU A 209 -0.22 -28.18 18.43
CA LEU A 209 -0.91 -26.94 18.77
C LEU A 209 -0.09 -26.11 19.75
N TYR A 210 0.19 -24.85 19.37
CA TYR A 210 0.87 -23.89 20.24
C TYR A 210 -0.13 -22.92 20.88
N VAL A 211 -0.31 -23.03 22.20
CA VAL A 211 -1.14 -22.09 22.98
C VAL A 211 -0.29 -20.88 23.34
N SER A 212 -0.44 -19.77 22.60
CA SER A 212 0.36 -18.56 22.82
C SER A 212 -0.12 -17.70 23.98
N LYS A 213 -1.41 -17.74 24.30
CA LYS A 213 -2.03 -16.99 25.39
C LYS A 213 -3.37 -17.59 25.81
N MET A 214 -3.76 -17.32 27.05
CA MET A 214 -5.10 -17.57 27.57
C MET A 214 -5.95 -16.30 27.43
N VAL A 215 -7.25 -16.44 27.20
CA VAL A 215 -8.15 -15.29 26.93
C VAL A 215 -9.23 -15.27 28.01
N PRO A 216 -9.27 -14.22 28.86
CA PRO A 216 -10.28 -14.13 29.91
C PRO A 216 -11.69 -14.25 29.35
N THR A 217 -12.49 -15.11 29.95
CA THR A 217 -13.89 -15.29 29.58
C THR A 217 -14.82 -14.71 30.63
N SER A 218 -16.08 -14.48 30.26
CA SER A 218 -17.13 -14.10 31.21
C SER A 218 -17.52 -15.23 32.17
N ASP A 219 -17.05 -16.46 31.94
CA ASP A 219 -17.27 -17.59 32.82
C ASP A 219 -16.27 -17.53 33.99
N LYS A 220 -16.79 -17.43 35.21
CA LYS A 220 -15.97 -17.19 36.40
C LYS A 220 -15.00 -18.36 36.62
N GLY A 221 -13.70 -18.08 36.49
CA GLY A 221 -12.63 -19.05 36.74
C GLY A 221 -12.20 -19.87 35.53
N ARG A 222 -12.68 -19.56 34.32
CA ARG A 222 -12.16 -20.13 33.07
C ARG A 222 -11.45 -19.06 32.22
N PHE A 223 -10.18 -19.33 31.93
CA PHE A 223 -9.31 -18.56 31.03
C PHE A 223 -9.10 -19.30 29.71
#